data_AF-A0A0Q9PMI9-F1
#
_entry.id   AF-A0A0Q9PMI9-F1
#
_cell.length_a   1.000
_cell.length_b   1.000
_cell.length_c   1.000
_cell.angle_alpha   90.00
_cell.angle_beta   90.00
_cell.angle_gamma   90.00
#
_symmetry.space_group_name_H-M   'P 1'
#
loop_
_entity.id
_entity.type
_entity.pdbx_description
1 polymer ?
#
loop_
_entity_poly.entity_id
_entity_poly.type
_entity_poly.pdbx_seq_one_letter_code
_entity_poly.pdbx_strand_id
1 'polypeptide(L)'
;MSYDLHITKAEHWISSEQNPITKDDVIKIVDILNTYKGIAFMFLDGRITLCGANESVIGLMITIANRIGARVQGDEGEYYDNTNKAYPEPPEYLRIVPVVDIYESESIPDEQLKFIGSLRVEDEIQHAKFGIGKILEIIGDGKDTELKVKFIDFIGTKRVLAYFAPITTYN
;
A
#
# COMPACT_ATOMS: atom_id res chain seq x y z
N MET A 1 -3.91 -30.40 -16.52
CA MET A 1 -5.07 -29.49 -16.48
C MET A 1 -4.64 -28.35 -15.59
N SER A 2 -4.66 -27.12 -16.09
CA SER A 2 -4.37 -25.95 -15.25
C SER A 2 -5.59 -25.69 -14.39
N TYR A 3 -5.37 -25.45 -13.11
CA TYR A 3 -6.41 -25.05 -12.18
C TYR A 3 -6.60 -23.53 -12.28
N ASP A 4 -7.84 -23.10 -12.47
CA ASP A 4 -8.18 -21.71 -12.75
C ASP A 4 -8.88 -21.07 -11.54
N LEU A 5 -8.53 -19.81 -11.27
CA LEU A 5 -9.14 -19.03 -10.20
C LEU A 5 -9.83 -17.80 -10.75
N HIS A 6 -10.92 -17.44 -10.09
CA HIS A 6 -11.81 -16.36 -10.47
C HIS A 6 -12.04 -15.42 -9.29
N ILE A 7 -11.79 -14.12 -9.48
CA ILE A 7 -12.30 -13.08 -8.59
C ILE A 7 -13.64 -12.60 -9.14
N THR A 8 -14.68 -12.70 -8.33
CA THR A 8 -16.06 -12.33 -8.70
C THR A 8 -16.75 -11.56 -7.59
N LYS A 9 -17.65 -10.63 -7.93
CA LYS A 9 -18.60 -10.01 -6.98
C LYS A 9 -19.98 -10.66 -7.02
N ALA A 10 -20.30 -11.42 -8.08
CA ALA A 10 -21.53 -12.19 -8.21
C ALA A 10 -21.49 -13.47 -7.38
N GLU A 11 -22.66 -14.04 -7.06
CA GLU A 11 -22.82 -15.28 -6.25
C GLU A 11 -21.79 -16.33 -6.62
N HIS A 12 -21.76 -16.65 -7.91
CA HIS A 12 -20.87 -17.59 -8.56
C HIS A 12 -20.15 -16.93 -9.74
N TRP A 13 -18.92 -17.34 -10.03
CA TRP A 13 -18.07 -16.77 -11.09
C TRP A 13 -18.65 -16.89 -12.52
N ILE A 14 -19.52 -17.87 -12.78
CA ILE A 14 -20.21 -18.01 -14.07
C ILE A 14 -21.18 -16.85 -14.29
N SER A 15 -21.67 -16.23 -13.21
CA SER A 15 -22.64 -15.13 -13.25
C SER A 15 -22.00 -13.76 -13.01
N SER A 16 -20.67 -13.63 -13.17
CA SER A 16 -19.95 -12.37 -12.90
C SER A 16 -20.46 -11.17 -13.67
N GLU A 17 -21.04 -11.34 -14.86
CA GLU A 17 -21.63 -10.25 -15.63
C GLU A 17 -22.81 -9.55 -14.93
N GLN A 18 -23.50 -10.25 -14.01
CA GLN A 18 -24.63 -9.68 -13.26
C GLN A 18 -24.19 -8.70 -12.18
N ASN A 19 -22.95 -8.86 -11.68
CA ASN A 19 -22.33 -7.93 -10.74
C ASN A 19 -20.83 -7.80 -11.10
N PRO A 20 -20.51 -7.05 -12.15
CA PRO A 20 -19.19 -7.07 -12.76
C PRO A 20 -18.18 -6.27 -11.94
N ILE A 21 -16.91 -6.71 -11.98
CA ILE A 21 -15.77 -5.90 -11.57
C ILE A 21 -15.68 -4.67 -12.49
N THR A 22 -15.74 -3.50 -11.88
CA THR A 22 -15.81 -2.21 -12.59
C THR A 22 -14.43 -1.60 -12.79
N LYS A 23 -14.34 -0.54 -13.59
CA LYS A 23 -13.09 0.23 -13.74
C LYS A 23 -12.59 0.81 -12.43
N ASP A 24 -13.50 1.25 -11.56
CA ASP A 24 -13.15 1.80 -10.24
C ASP A 24 -12.52 0.73 -9.33
N ASP A 25 -12.96 -0.52 -9.47
CA ASP A 25 -12.35 -1.65 -8.78
C ASP A 25 -10.93 -1.91 -9.28
N VAL A 26 -10.71 -1.85 -10.60
CA VAL A 26 -9.36 -2.01 -11.18
C VAL A 26 -8.41 -0.92 -10.71
N ILE A 27 -8.86 0.33 -10.63
CA ILE A 27 -8.06 1.45 -10.10
C ILE A 27 -7.60 1.17 -8.67
N LYS A 28 -8.45 0.56 -7.84
CA LYS A 28 -8.10 0.23 -6.44
C LYS A 28 -6.98 -0.79 -6.34
N ILE A 29 -6.78 -1.67 -7.32
CA ILE A 29 -5.82 -2.80 -7.27
C ILE A 29 -4.66 -2.64 -8.25
N VAL A 30 -4.59 -1.52 -8.98
CA VAL A 30 -3.61 -1.31 -10.07
C VAL A 30 -2.17 -1.33 -9.57
N ASP A 31 -1.93 -0.93 -8.32
CA ASP A 31 -0.66 -1.02 -7.62
C ASP A 31 -0.22 -2.47 -7.42
N ILE A 32 -1.14 -3.34 -7.01
CA ILE A 32 -0.91 -4.77 -6.85
C ILE A 32 -0.59 -5.41 -8.20
N LEU A 33 -1.42 -5.15 -9.22
CA LEU A 33 -1.22 -5.70 -10.57
C LEU A 33 0.12 -5.26 -11.16
N ASN A 34 0.52 -4.00 -10.94
CA ASN A 34 1.82 -3.48 -11.40
C ASN A 34 3.02 -4.04 -10.63
N THR A 35 2.82 -4.45 -9.39
CA THR A 35 3.87 -5.10 -8.58
C THR A 35 4.13 -6.51 -9.10
N TYR A 36 3.07 -7.22 -9.51
CA TYR A 36 3.13 -8.60 -9.99
C TYR A 36 2.98 -8.72 -11.51
N LYS A 37 3.69 -7.90 -12.29
CA LYS A 37 3.64 -7.89 -13.77
C LYS A 37 4.00 -9.22 -14.44
N GLY A 38 4.66 -10.14 -13.73
CA GLY A 38 4.96 -11.49 -14.22
C GLY A 38 3.77 -12.45 -14.20
N ILE A 39 2.64 -12.03 -13.60
CA ILE A 39 1.42 -12.83 -13.47
C ILE A 39 0.39 -12.34 -14.49
N ALA A 40 -0.09 -13.24 -15.34
CA ALA A 40 -1.05 -12.94 -16.39
C ALA A 40 -2.49 -12.96 -15.84
N PHE A 41 -2.96 -11.82 -15.32
CA PHE A 41 -4.37 -11.63 -14.97
C PHE A 41 -5.21 -11.33 -16.23
N MET A 42 -6.33 -12.03 -16.38
CA MET A 42 -7.28 -11.81 -17.47
C MET A 42 -8.55 -11.14 -16.95
N PHE A 43 -8.97 -10.05 -17.58
CA PHE A 43 -10.23 -9.38 -17.29
C PHE A 43 -11.24 -9.75 -18.37
N LEU A 44 -12.21 -10.58 -18.02
CA LEU A 44 -13.22 -11.08 -18.96
C LEU A 44 -14.55 -11.30 -18.23
N ASP A 45 -15.68 -11.04 -18.89
CA ASP A 45 -17.04 -11.31 -18.39
C ASP A 45 -17.31 -10.76 -16.96
N GLY A 46 -16.77 -9.59 -16.64
CA GLY A 46 -16.93 -8.97 -15.32
C GLY A 46 -16.13 -9.62 -14.18
N ARG A 47 -15.16 -10.49 -14.46
CA ARG A 47 -14.27 -11.13 -13.46
C ARG A 47 -12.79 -10.95 -13.79
N ILE A 48 -11.95 -11.21 -12.78
CA ILE A 48 -10.51 -11.39 -12.96
C ILE A 48 -10.24 -12.89 -12.91
N THR A 49 -9.62 -13.44 -13.95
CA THR A 49 -9.27 -14.87 -14.04
C THR A 49 -7.76 -15.03 -14.10
N LEU A 50 -7.28 -16.11 -13.50
CA LEU A 50 -5.88 -16.52 -13.57
C LEU A 50 -5.81 -18.02 -13.82
N CYS A 51 -5.08 -18.42 -14.86
CA CYS A 51 -4.86 -19.81 -15.19
C CYS A 51 -3.57 -20.36 -14.58
N GLY A 52 -3.61 -21.60 -14.10
CA GLY A 52 -2.44 -22.26 -13.51
C GLY A 52 -2.09 -21.72 -12.14
N ALA A 53 -3.12 -21.46 -11.33
CA ALA A 53 -2.93 -20.95 -10.00
C ALA A 53 -2.17 -21.96 -9.13
N ASN A 54 -1.24 -21.43 -8.34
CA ASN A 54 -0.60 -22.16 -7.25
C ASN A 54 -0.95 -21.45 -5.92
N GLU A 55 -0.56 -22.05 -4.80
CA GLU A 55 -0.86 -21.54 -3.46
C GLU A 55 -0.41 -20.08 -3.24
N SER A 56 0.72 -19.68 -3.84
CA SER A 56 1.22 -18.31 -3.74
C SER A 56 0.32 -17.31 -4.46
N VAL A 57 -0.30 -17.73 -5.57
CA VAL A 57 -1.22 -16.91 -6.34
C VAL A 57 -2.59 -16.79 -5.67
N ILE A 58 -3.04 -17.84 -4.96
CA ILE A 58 -4.32 -17.81 -4.22
C ILE A 58 -4.33 -16.66 -3.20
N GLY A 59 -3.27 -16.53 -2.38
CA GLY A 59 -3.17 -15.44 -1.40
C GLY A 59 -3.20 -14.04 -2.03
N LEU A 60 -2.57 -13.89 -3.19
CA LEU A 60 -2.64 -12.65 -3.98
C LEU A 60 -4.07 -12.39 -4.48
N MET A 61 -4.75 -13.40 -5.01
CA MET A 61 -6.12 -13.27 -5.48
C MET A 61 -7.08 -12.87 -4.34
N ILE A 62 -6.88 -13.41 -3.13
CA ILE A 62 -7.68 -13.04 -1.95
C ILE A 62 -7.43 -11.59 -1.56
N THR A 63 -6.17 -11.16 -1.58
CA THR A 63 -5.81 -9.76 -1.29
C THR A 63 -6.50 -8.80 -2.25
N ILE A 64 -6.48 -9.12 -3.55
CA ILE A 64 -7.18 -8.35 -4.59
C ILE A 64 -8.68 -8.37 -4.32
N ALA A 65 -9.26 -9.54 -4.05
CA ALA A 65 -10.69 -9.71 -3.83
C ALA A 65 -11.19 -8.89 -2.63
N ASN A 66 -10.51 -8.97 -1.48
CA ASN A 66 -10.84 -8.22 -0.28
C ASN A 66 -10.83 -6.70 -0.54
N ARG A 67 -9.83 -6.20 -1.27
CA ARG A 67 -9.67 -4.76 -1.56
C ARG A 67 -10.79 -4.18 -2.41
N ILE A 68 -11.48 -5.00 -3.19
CA ILE A 68 -12.60 -4.57 -4.04
C ILE A 68 -13.96 -5.07 -3.55
N GLY A 69 -14.03 -5.74 -2.40
CA GLY A 69 -15.27 -6.35 -1.89
C GLY A 69 -15.78 -7.49 -2.78
N ALA A 70 -14.86 -8.27 -3.34
CA ALA A 70 -15.13 -9.47 -4.13
C ALA A 70 -14.71 -10.73 -3.35
N ARG A 71 -14.81 -11.88 -4.00
CA ARG A 71 -14.39 -13.20 -3.47
C ARG A 71 -13.61 -13.97 -4.52
N VAL A 72 -12.84 -14.94 -4.06
CA VAL A 72 -12.09 -15.87 -4.90
C VAL A 72 -12.84 -17.20 -4.98
N GLN A 73 -13.03 -17.70 -6.19
CA GLN A 73 -13.55 -19.04 -6.46
C GLN A 73 -12.64 -19.82 -7.38
N GLY A 74 -12.57 -21.14 -7.18
CA GLY A 74 -12.05 -22.06 -8.17
C GLY A 74 -13.04 -22.37 -9.28
N ASP A 75 -12.56 -23.09 -10.29
CA ASP A 75 -13.37 -23.59 -11.40
C ASP A 75 -14.45 -24.58 -10.94
N GLU A 76 -14.20 -25.33 -9.85
CA GLU A 76 -15.18 -26.22 -9.21
C GLU A 76 -16.16 -25.48 -8.27
N GLY A 77 -16.00 -24.17 -8.09
CA GLY A 77 -16.88 -23.31 -7.29
C GLY A 77 -16.55 -23.25 -5.80
N GLU A 78 -15.47 -23.89 -5.37
CA GLU A 78 -14.88 -23.75 -4.05
C GLU A 78 -14.47 -22.30 -3.75
N TYR A 79 -14.47 -21.92 -2.48
CA TYR A 79 -14.18 -20.56 -2.04
C TYR A 79 -12.85 -20.50 -1.30
N TYR A 80 -12.12 -19.42 -1.54
CA TYR A 80 -10.88 -19.12 -0.82
C TYR A 80 -11.03 -17.83 -0.03
N ASP A 81 -10.78 -17.90 1.28
CA ASP A 81 -10.82 -16.76 2.19
C ASP A 81 -9.67 -16.79 3.21
N ASN A 82 -9.56 -15.73 4.01
CA ASN A 82 -8.53 -15.59 5.04
C ASN A 82 -8.90 -16.23 6.39
N THR A 83 -10.03 -16.95 6.50
CA THR A 83 -10.60 -17.34 7.80
C THR A 83 -10.06 -18.65 8.35
N ASN A 84 -9.54 -19.56 7.50
CA ASN A 84 -9.23 -20.93 7.93
C ASN A 84 -7.77 -21.40 7.80
N LYS A 85 -6.81 -20.54 7.43
CA LYS A 85 -5.36 -20.90 7.30
C LYS A 85 -5.10 -22.28 6.63
N ALA A 86 -5.94 -22.68 5.68
CA ALA A 86 -5.82 -23.98 5.00
C ALA A 86 -4.84 -23.90 3.81
N TYR A 87 -3.72 -23.21 4.01
CA TYR A 87 -2.67 -23.04 3.00
C TYR A 87 -1.43 -23.82 3.44
N PRO A 88 -0.72 -24.49 2.52
CA PRO A 88 0.65 -24.89 2.80
C PRO A 88 1.54 -23.65 2.91
N GLU A 89 2.47 -23.68 3.86
CA GLU A 89 3.36 -22.57 4.16
C GLU A 89 4.14 -22.12 2.91
N PRO A 90 4.21 -20.81 2.62
CA PRO A 90 4.88 -20.32 1.43
C PRO A 90 6.37 -20.71 1.39
N PRO A 91 6.93 -20.98 0.19
CA PRO A 91 8.37 -21.21 0.03
C PRO A 91 9.18 -20.06 0.64
N GLU A 92 10.32 -20.38 1.24
CA GLU A 92 11.12 -19.42 2.02
C GLU A 92 11.52 -18.15 1.24
N TYR A 93 11.68 -18.27 -0.08
CA TYR A 93 11.98 -17.14 -0.99
C TYR A 93 10.78 -16.23 -1.28
N LEU A 94 9.57 -16.61 -0.86
CA LEU A 94 8.33 -15.83 -0.92
C LEU A 94 7.83 -15.39 0.46
N ARG A 95 8.59 -15.67 1.54
CA ARG A 95 8.31 -15.07 2.84
C ARG A 95 8.57 -13.57 2.76
N ILE A 96 7.55 -12.83 2.37
CA ILE A 96 7.48 -11.39 2.63
C ILE A 96 7.36 -11.28 4.15
N VAL A 97 8.37 -10.67 4.78
CA VAL A 97 8.28 -10.24 6.18
C VAL A 97 6.96 -9.48 6.33
N PRO A 98 6.07 -9.84 7.26
CA PRO A 98 4.71 -9.31 7.29
C PRO A 98 4.75 -7.78 7.19
N VAL A 99 4.22 -7.25 6.08
CA VAL A 99 3.93 -5.83 5.98
C VAL A 99 2.82 -5.61 6.98
N VAL A 100 3.19 -4.99 8.10
CA VAL A 100 2.28 -4.54 9.14
C VAL A 100 1.16 -3.75 8.46
N ASP A 101 -0.08 -4.15 8.71
CA ASP A 101 -1.29 -3.49 8.25
C ASP A 101 -1.32 -2.06 8.82
N ILE A 102 -1.11 -1.05 7.98
CA ILE A 102 -0.93 0.35 8.41
C ILE A 102 -2.25 1.11 8.61
N TYR A 103 -3.42 0.47 8.44
CA TYR A 103 -4.71 1.17 8.49
C TYR A 103 -5.67 0.80 9.62
N GLU A 104 -5.30 -0.09 10.53
CA GLU A 104 -5.92 -0.13 11.86
C GLU A 104 -4.85 -0.41 12.93
N SER A 105 -4.24 0.66 13.45
CA SER A 105 -3.68 0.61 14.80
C SER A 105 -4.36 1.66 15.65
N GLU A 106 -4.87 1.23 16.79
CA GLU A 106 -5.10 2.12 17.92
C GLU A 106 -3.82 2.94 18.15
N SER A 107 -4.03 4.24 18.36
CA SER A 107 -3.06 5.34 18.31
C SER A 107 -1.74 5.08 19.06
N ILE A 108 -0.74 4.55 18.37
CA ILE A 108 0.66 4.85 18.67
C ILE A 108 0.95 6.16 17.94
N PRO A 109 1.27 7.27 18.64
CA PRO A 109 1.49 8.52 17.92
C PRO A 109 2.79 8.39 17.12
N ASP A 110 2.64 8.49 15.80
CA ASP A 110 3.70 8.48 14.79
C ASP A 110 4.89 9.30 15.30
N GLU A 111 6.04 8.67 15.48
CA GLU A 111 7.24 9.31 16.02
C GLU A 111 7.64 10.52 15.18
N GLN A 112 7.37 10.49 13.87
CA GLN A 112 7.59 11.63 12.99
C GLN A 112 6.63 12.78 13.31
N LEU A 113 5.35 12.51 13.60
CA LEU A 113 4.40 13.54 14.03
C LEU A 113 4.77 14.14 15.38
N LYS A 114 5.24 13.31 16.33
CA LYS A 114 5.77 13.80 17.61
C LYS A 114 6.98 14.69 17.42
N PHE A 115 7.93 14.27 16.57
CA PHE A 115 9.11 15.04 16.21
C PHE A 115 8.73 16.39 15.60
N ILE A 116 7.87 16.39 14.58
CA ILE A 116 7.41 17.62 13.92
C ILE A 116 6.70 18.54 14.91
N GLY A 117 5.83 18.00 15.77
CA GLY A 117 5.15 18.77 16.81
C GLY A 117 6.08 19.34 17.89
N SER A 118 7.32 18.85 17.99
CA SER A 118 8.32 19.38 18.90
C SER A 118 9.19 20.50 18.31
N LEU A 119 9.22 20.63 16.97
CA LEU A 119 10.02 21.63 16.27
C LEU A 119 9.49 23.04 16.50
N ARG A 120 10.43 23.99 16.57
CA ARG A 120 10.14 25.41 16.76
C ARG A 120 10.85 26.25 15.71
N VAL A 121 10.33 27.44 15.50
CA VAL A 121 11.04 28.47 14.73
C VAL A 121 12.36 28.76 15.44
N GLU A 122 13.41 28.99 14.64
CA GLU A 122 14.82 29.12 15.02
C GLU A 122 15.56 27.80 15.33
N ASP A 123 14.90 26.65 15.41
CA ASP A 123 15.59 25.37 15.58
C ASP A 123 16.48 25.04 14.38
N GLU A 124 17.61 24.37 14.65
CA GLU A 124 18.49 23.84 13.62
C GLU A 124 18.15 22.38 13.32
N ILE A 125 18.06 22.07 12.03
CA ILE A 125 17.79 20.73 11.53
C ILE A 125 18.85 20.32 10.51
N GLN A 126 19.14 19.03 10.46
CA GLN A 126 19.94 18.42 9.42
C GLN A 126 19.01 17.79 8.38
N HIS A 127 19.18 18.14 7.10
CA HIS A 127 18.47 17.52 5.98
C HIS A 127 19.45 16.71 5.12
N ALA A 128 19.14 15.46 4.80
CA ALA A 128 20.05 14.56 4.07
C ALA A 128 20.61 15.15 2.76
N LYS A 129 19.78 15.90 2.02
CA LYS A 129 20.16 16.56 0.75
C LYS A 129 20.76 17.97 0.89
N PHE A 130 20.36 18.72 1.92
CA PHE A 130 20.61 20.16 1.99
C PHE A 130 21.52 20.55 3.15
N GLY A 131 21.95 19.60 3.96
CA GLY A 131 22.80 19.87 5.11
C GLY A 131 22.03 20.51 6.26
N ILE A 132 22.76 21.25 7.09
CA ILE A 132 22.22 21.95 8.25
C ILE A 132 21.47 23.20 7.78
N GLY A 133 20.29 23.42 8.35
CA GLY A 133 19.50 24.62 8.11
C GLY A 133 18.68 25.02 9.31
N LYS A 134 18.35 26.30 9.38
CA LYS A 134 17.59 26.92 10.47
C LYS A 134 16.14 27.16 10.06
N ILE A 135 15.19 26.73 10.88
CA ILE A 135 13.76 26.90 10.63
C ILE A 135 13.41 28.39 10.81
N LEU A 136 12.83 29.00 9.79
CA LEU A 136 12.35 30.38 9.80
C LEU A 136 10.84 30.49 10.02
N GLU A 137 10.08 29.47 9.59
CA GLU A 137 8.62 29.49 9.61
C GLU A 137 8.08 28.05 9.58
N ILE A 138 6.98 27.80 10.29
CA ILE A 138 6.26 26.52 10.30
C ILE A 138 4.81 26.83 9.88
N ILE A 139 4.31 26.12 8.87
CA ILE A 139 2.98 26.35 8.28
C ILE A 139 2.22 25.02 8.26
N GLY A 140 0.96 25.03 8.69
CA GLY A 140 0.13 23.83 8.74
C GLY A 140 0.40 22.97 9.97
N ASP A 141 -0.16 21.77 9.97
CA ASP A 141 -0.05 20.80 11.06
C ASP A 141 -0.01 19.36 10.52
N GLY A 142 0.29 18.41 11.41
CA GLY A 142 0.29 16.99 11.09
C GLY A 142 1.20 16.62 9.91
N LYS A 143 0.67 15.81 9.00
CA LYS A 143 1.41 15.30 7.82
C LYS A 143 1.67 16.37 6.76
N ASP A 144 0.92 17.47 6.79
CA ASP A 144 0.99 18.55 5.81
C ASP A 144 1.81 19.75 6.33
N THR A 145 2.53 19.58 7.44
CA THR A 145 3.40 20.63 8.00
C THR A 145 4.52 20.99 7.03
N GLU A 146 4.58 22.25 6.60
CA GLU A 146 5.66 22.83 5.81
C GLU A 146 6.62 23.63 6.69
N LEU A 147 7.92 23.37 6.55
CA LEU A 147 8.99 24.15 7.16
C LEU A 147 9.63 25.04 6.10
N LYS A 148 9.74 26.33 6.38
CA LYS A 148 10.60 27.23 5.63
C LYS A 148 11.95 27.27 6.30
N VAL A 149 12.97 26.71 5.67
CA VAL A 149 14.28 26.49 6.27
C VAL A 149 15.34 27.24 5.50
N LYS A 150 16.17 28.01 6.19
CA LYS A 150 17.37 28.64 5.63
C LYS A 150 18.55 27.69 5.82
N PHE A 151 18.96 27.03 4.74
CA PHE A 151 20.19 26.24 4.71
C PHE A 151 21.40 27.17 4.50
N ILE A 152 22.61 26.62 4.62
CA ILE A 152 23.87 27.34 4.35
C ILE A 152 23.78 28.21 3.09
N ASP A 153 24.46 29.35 3.08
CA ASP A 153 24.15 30.48 2.18
C ASP A 153 24.13 30.15 0.67
N PHE A 154 24.88 29.13 0.23
CA PHE A 154 24.85 28.69 -1.18
C PHE A 154 23.56 27.94 -1.58
N ILE A 155 22.87 27.29 -0.63
CA ILE A 155 21.61 26.56 -0.88
C ILE A 155 20.39 27.49 -0.76
N GLY A 156 20.47 28.44 0.17
CA GLY A 156 19.41 29.43 0.44
C GLY A 156 18.19 28.84 1.15
N THR A 157 17.06 29.54 1.03
CA THR A 157 15.81 29.16 1.71
C THR A 157 15.02 28.15 0.89
N LYS A 158 14.52 27.08 1.53
CA LYS A 158 13.63 26.07 0.92
C LYS A 158 12.36 25.88 1.74
N ARG A 159 11.32 25.39 1.09
CA ARG A 159 10.14 24.82 1.73
C ARG A 159 10.27 23.31 1.75
N VAL A 160 9.99 22.70 2.89
CA VAL A 160 10.21 21.29 3.16
C VAL A 160 8.95 20.72 3.82
N LEU A 161 8.36 19.68 3.23
CA LEU A 161 7.24 18.94 3.84
C LEU A 161 7.79 18.06 4.97
N ALA A 162 7.59 18.48 6.21
CA ALA A 162 8.28 17.95 7.39
C ALA A 162 8.07 16.44 7.57
N TYR A 163 6.86 15.96 7.27
CA TYR A 163 6.49 14.55 7.40
C TYR A 163 7.23 13.63 6.43
N PHE A 164 7.49 14.11 5.21
CA PHE A 164 8.10 13.30 4.15
C PHE A 164 9.59 13.61 3.98
N ALA A 165 10.09 14.64 4.65
CA ALA A 165 11.47 15.06 4.52
C ALA A 165 12.39 14.27 5.47
N PRO A 166 13.57 13.85 4.99
CA PRO A 166 14.58 13.18 5.82
C PRO A 166 15.31 14.22 6.68
N ILE A 167 14.63 14.71 7.72
CA ILE A 167 15.11 15.73 8.64
C ILE A 167 15.31 15.16 10.04
N THR A 168 16.36 15.61 10.73
CA THR A 168 16.64 15.30 12.14
C THR A 168 17.01 16.59 12.87
N THR A 169 16.79 16.65 14.18
CA THR A 169 17.33 17.74 15.02
C THR A 169 18.85 17.77 14.92
N TYR A 170 19.39 18.97 14.80
CA TYR A 170 20.82 19.22 14.90
C TYR A 170 21.09 19.82 16.29
N ASN A 171 21.74 19.05 17.16
CA ASN A 171 22.17 19.50 18.50
C ASN A 171 23.61 19.99 18.46
#